data_AF-A0A7W1STT4-F1
#
_entry.id   AF-A0A7W1STT4-F1
#
_cell.length_a   1.000
_cell.length_b   1.000
_cell.length_c   1.000
_cell.angle_alpha   90.00
_cell.angle_beta   90.00
_cell.angle_gamma   90.00
#
_symmetry.space_group_name_H-M   'P 1'
#
loop_
_entity.id
_entity.type
_entity.pdbx_description
1 polymer ?
#
loop_
_entity_poly.entity_id
_entity_poly.type
_entity_poly.pdbx_seq_one_letter_code
_entity_poly.pdbx_strand_id
1 'polypeptide(L)'
;MTVSWSSVFRRSPLGAAVFDVAPDYRYTVLAWASIQDVPTVRHRELHLPAVEAWAMLDGGVTSLEGYGATSLPCGVRVVGFQALRLLIADLRLAGPVRPFDGETVLAPAELRKIHNAAGRSPAATEQAELLASCHDAVLLRWVAATLWGTGQAAAARSAR
;
A
#
# COMPACT_ATOMS: atom_id res chain seq x y z
N MET A 1 6.90 -21.97 -13.21
CA MET A 1 5.51 -21.77 -12.73
C MET A 1 5.41 -20.35 -12.20
N THR A 2 4.50 -19.55 -12.73
CA THR A 2 4.26 -18.19 -12.26
C THR A 2 3.40 -18.24 -11.00
N VAL A 3 3.85 -17.59 -9.93
CA VAL A 3 3.11 -17.48 -8.66
C VAL A 3 1.91 -16.56 -8.87
N SER A 4 0.72 -17.00 -8.44
CA SER A 4 -0.51 -16.20 -8.55
C SER A 4 -0.51 -15.08 -7.51
N TRP A 5 -0.95 -13.87 -7.89
CA TRP A 5 -1.03 -12.72 -6.98
C TRP A 5 -1.85 -13.03 -5.72
N SER A 6 -2.91 -13.85 -5.82
CA SER A 6 -3.80 -14.17 -4.71
C SER A 6 -3.18 -15.13 -3.68
N SER A 7 -2.06 -15.77 -4.01
CA SER A 7 -1.25 -16.52 -3.04
C SER A 7 -0.38 -15.60 -2.17
N VAL A 8 -0.13 -14.37 -2.64
CA VAL A 8 0.71 -13.37 -1.98
C VAL A 8 -0.15 -12.32 -1.26
N PHE A 9 -1.23 -11.86 -1.91
CA PHE A 9 -2.09 -10.80 -1.42
C PHE A 9 -3.52 -11.30 -1.24
N ARG A 10 -4.10 -11.05 -0.08
CA ARG A 10 -5.50 -11.37 0.24
C ARG A 10 -6.28 -10.08 0.41
N ARG A 11 -7.50 -10.02 -0.12
CA ARG A 11 -8.39 -8.88 0.16
C ARG A 11 -8.66 -8.79 1.66
N SER A 12 -8.54 -7.59 2.20
CA SER A 12 -8.79 -7.32 3.62
C SER A 12 -10.22 -6.82 3.82
N PRO A 13 -10.90 -7.17 4.94
CA PRO A 13 -12.19 -6.56 5.29
C PRO A 13 -12.07 -5.06 5.66
N LEU A 14 -10.86 -4.51 5.69
CA LEU A 14 -10.56 -3.12 6.01
C LEU A 14 -10.83 -2.16 4.85
N GLY A 15 -11.10 -2.64 3.65
CA GLY A 15 -11.49 -1.77 2.54
C GLY A 15 -11.26 -2.41 1.18
N ALA A 16 -11.91 -1.85 0.16
CA ALA A 16 -11.82 -2.38 -1.20
C ALA A 16 -10.39 -2.36 -1.75
N ALA A 17 -9.59 -1.36 -1.36
CA ALA A 17 -8.20 -1.19 -1.77
C ALA A 17 -7.20 -1.55 -0.66
N VAL A 18 -7.55 -2.44 0.28
CA VAL A 18 -6.64 -2.91 1.33
C VAL A 18 -6.40 -4.41 1.17
N PHE A 19 -5.13 -4.80 1.14
CA PHE A 19 -4.72 -6.19 0.93
C PHE A 19 -3.74 -6.63 2.01
N ASP A 20 -4.04 -7.73 2.68
CA ASP A 20 -3.14 -8.37 3.62
C ASP A 20 -2.09 -9.21 2.86
N VAL A 21 -0.82 -9.07 3.24
CA VAL A 21 0.27 -9.88 2.67
C VAL A 21 0.37 -11.21 3.41
N ALA A 22 0.40 -12.30 2.65
CA ALA A 22 0.58 -13.65 3.16
C ALA A 22 1.89 -13.76 3.97
N PRO A 23 1.91 -14.48 5.10
CA PRO A 23 3.07 -14.55 6.00
C PRO A 23 4.40 -14.83 5.30
N ASP A 24 4.42 -15.79 4.38
CA ASP A 24 5.63 -16.22 3.66
C ASP A 24 6.20 -15.15 2.70
N TYR A 25 5.44 -14.11 2.40
CA TYR A 25 5.82 -13.04 1.47
C TYR A 25 6.04 -11.68 2.15
N ARG A 26 5.82 -11.58 3.47
CA ARG A 26 5.97 -10.30 4.21
C ARG A 26 7.37 -9.73 4.02
N TYR A 27 8.41 -10.54 4.22
CA TYR A 27 9.79 -10.10 4.03
C TYR A 27 10.11 -9.73 2.59
N THR A 28 9.56 -10.45 1.60
CA THR A 28 9.74 -10.12 0.18
C THR A 28 9.16 -8.75 -0.15
N VAL A 29 7.95 -8.45 0.34
CA VAL A 29 7.29 -7.15 0.14
C VAL A 29 8.04 -6.03 0.87
N LEU A 30 8.47 -6.25 2.12
CA LEU A 30 9.23 -5.25 2.87
C LEU A 30 10.62 -5.00 2.27
N ALA A 31 11.32 -6.05 1.83
CA ALA A 31 12.60 -5.91 1.15
C ALA A 31 12.43 -5.08 -0.14
N TRP A 32 11.39 -5.36 -0.93
CA TRP A 32 11.08 -4.56 -2.10
C TRP A 32 10.72 -3.10 -1.74
N ALA A 33 9.94 -2.86 -0.69
CA ALA A 33 9.58 -1.51 -0.25
C ALA A 33 10.80 -0.71 0.22
N SER A 34 11.71 -1.36 0.94
CA SER A 34 12.92 -0.74 1.51
C SER A 34 13.92 -0.22 0.46
N ILE A 35 13.88 -0.75 -0.76
CA ILE A 35 14.76 -0.31 -1.87
C ILE A 35 14.10 0.75 -2.75
N GLN A 36 12.84 1.12 -2.50
CA GLN A 36 12.17 2.18 -3.23
C GLN A 36 12.68 3.55 -2.74
N ASP A 37 12.90 4.49 -3.65
CA ASP A 37 13.20 5.88 -3.28
C ASP A 37 11.90 6.66 -3.01
N VAL A 38 11.21 6.29 -1.93
CA VAL A 38 9.98 6.94 -1.47
C VAL A 38 10.04 7.29 0.03
N PRO A 39 9.23 8.26 0.47
CA PRO A 39 9.09 8.56 1.89
C PRO A 39 8.70 7.31 2.68
N THR A 40 9.45 7.08 3.75
CA THR A 40 9.22 6.02 4.73
C THR A 40 9.13 6.65 6.10
N VAL A 41 8.07 6.32 6.84
CA VAL A 41 7.85 6.81 8.20
C VAL A 41 7.72 5.63 9.13
N ARG A 42 8.38 5.70 10.29
CA ARG A 42 8.28 4.71 11.35
C ARG A 42 7.82 5.38 12.63
N HIS A 43 6.64 5.02 13.10
CA HIS A 43 6.13 5.40 14.41
C HIS A 43 6.35 4.28 15.42
N ARG A 44 6.91 4.65 16.57
CA ARG A 44 7.09 3.75 17.71
C ARG A 44 6.74 4.51 18.98
N GLU A 45 5.60 4.16 19.56
CA GLU A 45 5.15 4.66 20.85
C GLU A 45 5.15 3.53 21.88
N LEU A 46 5.33 3.86 23.16
CA LEU A 46 5.57 2.84 24.21
C LEU A 46 4.38 1.89 24.42
N HIS A 47 3.16 2.32 24.06
CA HIS A 47 1.90 1.60 24.33
C HIS A 47 1.13 1.20 23.06
N LEU A 48 1.67 1.52 21.89
CA LEU A 48 1.09 1.20 20.60
C LEU A 48 1.99 0.23 19.83
N PRO A 49 1.42 -0.57 18.92
CA PRO A 49 2.24 -1.33 17.99
C PRO A 49 3.16 -0.40 17.19
N ALA A 50 4.35 -0.89 16.84
CA ALA A 50 5.22 -0.18 15.93
C ALA A 50 4.62 -0.25 14.52
N VAL A 51 4.53 0.91 13.87
CA VAL A 51 4.02 1.02 12.51
C VAL A 51 5.10 1.61 11.63
N GLU A 52 5.38 0.95 10.52
CA GLU A 52 6.23 1.49 9.46
C GLU A 52 5.43 1.57 8.17
N ALA A 53 5.58 2.65 7.42
CA ALA A 53 4.84 2.87 6.20
C ALA A 53 5.69 3.49 5.10
N TRP A 54 5.44 3.04 3.87
CA TRP A 54 6.04 3.55 2.63
C TRP A 54 4.93 4.15 1.77
N ALA A 55 5.05 5.41 1.37
CA ALA A 55 4.08 6.04 0.47
C ALA A 55 4.30 5.60 -0.98
N MET A 56 3.23 5.12 -1.62
CA MET A 56 3.28 4.60 -2.99
C MET A 56 2.01 4.93 -3.76
N LEU A 57 2.13 5.68 -4.85
CA LEU A 57 1.03 5.94 -5.78
C LEU A 57 -0.26 6.37 -5.04
N ASP A 58 -1.33 5.60 -5.14
CA ASP A 58 -2.64 5.82 -4.51
C ASP A 58 -2.76 5.31 -3.06
N GLY A 59 -1.64 4.90 -2.44
CA GLY A 59 -1.60 4.38 -1.08
C GLY A 59 -0.20 4.05 -0.58
N GLY A 60 0.10 2.80 -0.30
CA GLY A 60 1.39 2.42 0.29
C GLY A 60 1.50 1.01 0.80
N VAL A 61 2.66 0.70 1.37
CA VAL A 61 2.88 -0.51 2.15
C VAL A 61 2.91 -0.12 3.63
N THR A 62 2.27 -0.90 4.50
CA THR A 62 2.40 -0.75 5.95
C THR A 62 2.86 -2.04 6.60
N SER A 63 3.72 -1.93 7.61
CA SER A 63 4.13 -3.01 8.50
C SER A 63 3.68 -2.68 9.91
N LEU A 64 2.93 -3.59 10.53
CA LEU A 64 2.54 -3.50 11.93
C LEU A 64 3.24 -4.61 12.72
N GLU A 65 4.09 -4.22 13.66
CA GLU A 65 4.86 -5.14 14.52
C GLU A 65 4.61 -4.88 16.01
N GLY A 66 4.58 -5.95 16.79
CA GLY A 66 4.56 -5.89 18.26
C GLY A 66 3.17 -6.00 18.90
N TYR A 67 3.18 -6.07 20.22
CA TYR A 67 2.00 -6.17 21.07
C TYR A 67 1.60 -4.78 21.59
N GLY A 68 0.29 -4.48 21.61
CA GLY A 68 -0.27 -3.22 22.08
C GLY A 68 -1.80 -3.23 22.00
N ALA A 69 -2.46 -2.18 22.52
CA ALA A 69 -3.92 -2.04 22.43
C ALA A 69 -4.32 -1.66 21.00
N THR A 70 -4.44 -2.66 20.11
CA THR A 70 -4.81 -2.46 18.71
C THR A 70 -5.88 -3.45 18.26
N SER A 71 -6.78 -2.98 17.40
CA SER A 71 -7.72 -3.83 16.65
C SER A 71 -7.14 -4.31 15.32
N LEU A 72 -5.95 -3.86 14.95
CA LEU A 72 -5.26 -4.23 13.72
C LEU A 72 -4.35 -5.43 13.97
N PRO A 73 -4.53 -6.57 13.29
CA PRO A 73 -3.60 -7.69 13.41
C PRO A 73 -2.19 -7.32 12.95
N CYS A 74 -1.16 -7.86 13.61
CA CYS A 74 0.22 -7.78 13.14
C CYS A 74 0.37 -8.31 11.71
N GLY A 75 1.24 -7.67 10.93
CA GLY A 75 1.55 -8.09 9.57
C GLY A 75 1.74 -6.93 8.61
N VAL A 76 1.93 -7.27 7.34
CA VAL A 76 2.17 -6.33 6.25
C VAL A 76 0.91 -6.17 5.42
N ARG A 77 0.61 -4.93 5.01
CA ARG A 77 -0.53 -4.60 4.17
C ARG A 77 -0.11 -3.73 3.00
N VAL A 78 -0.86 -3.86 1.92
CA VAL A 78 -0.81 -2.95 0.77
C VAL A 78 -2.11 -2.17 0.76
N VAL A 79 -2.01 -0.86 0.69
CA VAL A 79 -3.12 0.08 0.56
C VAL A 79 -3.03 0.71 -0.82
N GLY A 80 -4.14 0.77 -1.55
CA GLY A 80 -4.19 1.30 -2.91
C GLY A 80 -4.13 0.22 -3.99
N PHE A 81 -4.89 0.42 -5.06
CA PHE A 81 -4.91 -0.51 -6.20
C PHE A 81 -3.66 -0.36 -7.07
N GLN A 82 -3.20 0.88 -7.29
CA GLN A 82 -2.02 1.13 -8.10
C GLN A 82 -0.75 0.66 -7.38
N ALA A 83 -0.67 0.86 -6.05
CA ALA A 83 0.39 0.28 -5.22
C ALA A 83 0.43 -1.26 -5.35
N LEU A 84 -0.72 -1.94 -5.26
CA LEU A 84 -0.81 -3.39 -5.49
C LEU A 84 -0.37 -3.79 -6.90
N ARG A 85 -0.82 -3.09 -7.93
CA ARG A 85 -0.48 -3.41 -9.34
C ARG A 85 1.02 -3.25 -9.61
N LEU A 86 1.66 -2.23 -9.03
CA LEU A 86 3.09 -2.05 -9.13
C LEU A 86 3.85 -3.22 -8.46
N LEU A 87 3.46 -3.60 -7.24
CA LEU A 87 4.01 -4.76 -6.54
C LEU A 87 3.86 -6.05 -7.35
N ILE A 88 2.67 -6.32 -7.89
CA ILE A 88 2.42 -7.51 -8.73
C ILE A 88 3.36 -7.52 -9.94
N ALA A 89 3.53 -6.37 -10.60
CA ALA A 89 4.38 -6.26 -11.78
C ALA A 89 5.87 -6.47 -11.44
N ASP A 90 6.36 -5.87 -10.36
CA ASP A 90 7.77 -5.93 -9.97
C ASP A 90 8.16 -7.28 -9.36
N LEU A 91 7.25 -7.90 -8.61
CA LEU A 91 7.40 -9.27 -8.11
C LEU A 91 7.10 -10.34 -9.18
N ARG A 92 6.77 -9.92 -10.42
CA ARG A 92 6.48 -10.79 -11.57
C ARG A 92 5.40 -11.84 -11.28
N LEU A 93 4.38 -11.44 -10.54
CA LEU A 93 3.25 -12.29 -10.17
C LEU A 93 2.22 -12.32 -11.30
N ALA A 94 1.52 -13.45 -11.45
CA ALA A 94 0.36 -13.51 -12.32
C ALA A 94 -0.78 -12.71 -11.69
N GLY A 95 -1.08 -11.53 -12.25
CA GLY A 95 -2.04 -10.58 -11.71
C GLY A 95 -3.51 -10.99 -11.83
N PRO A 96 -4.44 -10.19 -11.23
CA PRO A 96 -5.87 -10.39 -11.39
C PRO A 96 -6.30 -10.37 -12.87
N VAL A 97 -7.12 -11.35 -13.27
CA VAL A 97 -7.67 -11.47 -14.63
C VAL A 97 -8.65 -10.32 -14.95
N ARG A 98 -9.32 -9.80 -13.93
CA ARG A 98 -10.25 -8.67 -14.05
C ARG A 98 -9.82 -7.54 -13.12
N PRO A 99 -10.12 -6.28 -13.48
CA PRO A 99 -9.95 -5.16 -12.57
C PRO A 99 -10.79 -5.32 -11.29
N PHE A 100 -10.36 -4.68 -10.20
CA PHE A 100 -11.18 -4.50 -9.01
C PHE A 100 -12.24 -3.41 -9.27
N ASP A 101 -13.32 -3.43 -8.50
CA ASP A 101 -14.36 -2.40 -8.62
C ASP A 101 -13.78 -1.02 -8.26
N GLY A 102 -13.91 -0.07 -9.18
CA GLY A 102 -13.38 1.30 -9.03
C GLY A 102 -11.85 1.41 -9.15
N GLU A 103 -11.17 0.36 -9.60
CA GLU A 103 -9.77 0.40 -9.97
C GLU A 103 -9.57 1.10 -11.33
N THR A 104 -8.67 2.08 -11.37
CA THR A 104 -8.11 2.60 -12.61
C THR A 104 -6.92 1.75 -13.02
N VAL A 105 -7.03 1.02 -14.12
CA VAL A 105 -5.96 0.14 -14.62
C VAL A 105 -5.00 0.94 -15.48
N LEU A 106 -3.75 1.06 -15.02
CA LEU A 106 -2.64 1.63 -15.76
C LEU A 106 -1.64 0.54 -16.16
N ALA A 107 -0.91 0.78 -17.25
CA ALA A 107 0.14 -0.15 -17.67
C ALA A 107 1.29 -0.17 -16.66
N PRO A 108 1.99 -1.30 -16.44
CA PRO A 108 3.11 -1.36 -15.49
C PRO A 108 4.22 -0.33 -15.74
N ALA A 109 4.51 0.00 -17.01
CA ALA A 109 5.49 1.02 -17.34
C ALA A 109 5.05 2.43 -16.90
N GLU A 110 3.74 2.71 -16.99
CA GLU A 110 3.16 3.98 -16.57
C GLU A 110 3.15 4.10 -15.04
N LEU A 111 2.78 3.03 -14.33
CA LEU A 111 2.86 2.97 -12.87
C LEU A 111 4.28 3.26 -12.36
N ARG A 112 5.30 2.63 -12.97
CA ARG A 112 6.70 2.91 -12.61
C ARG A 112 7.10 4.35 -12.88
N LYS A 113 6.66 4.92 -14.02
CA LYS A 113 6.94 6.31 -14.36
C LYS A 113 6.35 7.27 -13.32
N ILE A 114 5.09 7.08 -12.93
CA ILE A 114 4.40 7.92 -11.94
C ILE A 114 5.05 7.75 -10.56
N HIS A 115 5.29 6.50 -10.14
CA HIS A 115 5.95 6.17 -8.86
C HIS A 115 7.32 6.84 -8.73
N ASN A 116 8.16 6.72 -9.75
CA ASN A 116 9.48 7.34 -9.77
C ASN A 116 9.43 8.87 -9.84
N ALA A 117 8.41 9.44 -10.48
CA ALA A 117 8.24 10.89 -10.57
C ALA A 117 7.74 11.51 -9.26
N ALA A 118 6.92 10.78 -8.49
CA ALA A 118 6.40 11.23 -7.20
C ALA A 118 7.52 11.42 -6.17
N GLY A 119 8.54 10.55 -6.21
CA GLY A 119 9.75 10.60 -5.39
C GLY A 119 9.46 10.96 -3.93
N ARG A 120 10.27 11.87 -3.37
CA ARG A 120 10.11 12.42 -2.01
C ARG A 120 9.33 13.73 -1.97
N SER A 121 8.25 13.83 -2.75
CA SER A 121 7.39 15.02 -2.73
C SER A 121 6.74 15.23 -1.35
N PRO A 122 6.38 16.47 -0.97
CA PRO A 122 5.68 16.74 0.30
C PRO A 122 4.40 15.93 0.47
N ALA A 123 3.63 15.73 -0.61
CA ALA A 123 2.42 14.92 -0.59
C ALA A 123 2.71 13.44 -0.30
N ALA A 124 3.80 12.88 -0.84
CA ALA A 124 4.22 11.52 -0.53
C ALA A 124 4.69 11.38 0.92
N THR A 125 5.33 12.41 1.49
CA THR A 125 5.69 12.42 2.91
C THR A 125 4.45 12.42 3.80
N GLU A 126 3.49 13.31 3.55
CA GLU A 126 2.21 13.36 4.28
C GLU A 126 1.46 12.02 4.18
N GLN A 127 1.45 11.40 3.01
CA GLN A 127 0.85 10.07 2.81
C GLN A 127 1.54 9.00 3.67
N ALA A 128 2.87 9.00 3.77
CA ALA A 128 3.60 8.05 4.60
C ALA A 128 3.30 8.28 6.10
N GLU A 129 3.21 9.53 6.55
CA GLU A 129 2.85 9.89 7.92
C GLU A 129 1.42 9.45 8.26
N LEU A 130 0.45 9.72 7.37
CA LEU A 130 -0.94 9.27 7.52
C LEU A 130 -1.03 7.75 7.65
N LEU A 131 -0.34 7.00 6.78
CA LEU A 131 -0.31 5.54 6.84
C LEU A 131 0.35 5.03 8.12
N ALA A 132 1.46 5.65 8.54
CA ALA A 132 2.18 5.23 9.75
C ALA A 132 1.42 5.59 11.05
N SER A 133 0.48 6.55 11.01
CA SER A 133 -0.42 6.82 12.13
C SER A 133 -1.50 5.74 12.36
N CYS A 134 -1.71 4.84 11.37
CA CYS A 134 -2.78 3.84 11.41
C CYS A 134 -2.47 2.68 12.37
N HIS A 135 -2.70 2.89 13.66
CA HIS A 135 -2.52 1.87 14.70
C HIS A 135 -3.78 1.03 14.97
N ASP A 136 -4.94 1.35 14.37
CA ASP A 136 -6.18 0.59 14.53
C ASP A 136 -6.94 0.41 13.21
N ALA A 137 -7.86 -0.55 13.21
CA ALA A 137 -8.62 -0.91 12.02
C ALA A 137 -9.49 0.25 11.50
N VAL A 138 -10.17 1.00 12.37
CA VAL A 138 -11.07 2.09 11.98
C VAL A 138 -10.27 3.18 11.25
N LEU A 139 -9.15 3.60 11.82
CA LEU A 139 -8.29 4.61 11.23
C LEU A 139 -7.74 4.17 9.88
N LEU A 140 -7.29 2.91 9.76
CA LEU A 140 -6.81 2.38 8.49
C LEU A 140 -7.90 2.37 7.41
N ARG A 141 -9.15 2.03 7.76
CA ARG A 141 -10.27 2.09 6.79
C ARG A 141 -10.48 3.51 6.26
N TRP A 142 -10.48 4.49 7.16
CA TRP A 142 -10.65 5.89 6.81
C TRP A 142 -9.51 6.42 5.94
N VAL A 143 -8.26 6.17 6.34
CA VAL A 143 -7.07 6.59 5.56
C VAL A 143 -7.08 5.94 4.18
N ALA A 144 -7.33 4.63 4.09
CA ALA A 144 -7.42 3.94 2.80
C ALA A 144 -8.50 4.52 1.88
N ALA A 145 -9.67 4.88 2.42
CA ALA A 145 -10.74 5.51 1.65
C ALA A 145 -10.36 6.93 1.17
N THR A 146 -9.73 7.73 2.04
CA THR A 146 -9.26 9.09 1.71
C THR A 146 -8.18 9.08 0.64
N LEU A 147 -7.18 8.20 0.76
CA LEU A 147 -6.10 8.08 -0.22
C LEU A 147 -6.64 7.60 -1.58
N TRP A 148 -7.59 6.67 -1.57
CA TRP A 148 -8.23 6.24 -2.81
C TRP A 148 -9.03 7.37 -3.49
N GLY A 149 -9.83 8.13 -2.73
CA GLY A 149 -10.60 9.25 -3.27
C GLY A 149 -9.72 10.36 -3.85
N THR A 150 -8.59 10.66 -3.20
CA THR A 150 -7.61 11.65 -3.69
C THR A 150 -6.85 11.15 -4.93
N GLY A 151 -6.46 9.87 -4.96
CA GLY A 151 -5.85 9.22 -6.13
C GLY A 151 -6.75 9.25 -7.36
N GLN A 152 -8.06 8.98 -7.20
CA GLN A 152 -9.03 9.10 -8.30
C GLN A 152 -9.15 10.54 -8.83
N ALA A 153 -9.19 11.54 -7.94
CA ALA A 153 -9.25 12.94 -8.33
C ALA A 153 -7.97 13.44 -9.03
N ALA A 154 -6.81 12.89 -8.68
CA ALA A 154 -5.55 13.15 -9.37
C ALA A 154 -5.53 12.51 -10.77
N ALA A 155 -5.89 11.23 -10.89
CA ALA A 155 -5.95 10.52 -12.17
C ALA A 155 -6.91 11.18 -13.16
N ALA A 156 -8.08 11.63 -12.69
CA ALA A 156 -9.06 12.34 -13.52
C ALA A 156 -8.57 13.69 -14.06
N ARG A 157 -7.65 14.36 -13.35
CA ARG A 157 -7.04 15.63 -13.79
C ARG A 157 -5.93 15.43 -14.82
N SER A 158 -5.18 14.33 -14.73
CA SER A 158 -4.10 14.01 -15.68
C SER A 158 -4.57 13.46 -17.03
N ALA A 159 -5.85 13.06 -17.14
CA ALA A 159 -6.46 12.58 -18.37
C ALA A 159 -7.14 13.68 -19.22
N ARG A 160 -7.00 14.95 -18.83
CA ARG A 160 -7.46 16.13 -19.58
C ARG A 160 -6.28 16.83 -20.24
#